data_AF-A0A0M8X5D0-F1
#
_entry.id   AF-A0A0M8X5D0-F1
#
_cell.length_a   1.000
_cell.length_b   1.000
_cell.length_c   1.000
_cell.angle_alpha   90.00
_cell.angle_beta   90.00
_cell.angle_gamma   90.00
#
_symmetry.space_group_name_H-M   'P 1'
#
loop_
_entity.id
_entity.type
_entity.pdbx_description
1 polymer ?
#
loop_
_entity_poly.entity_id
_entity_poly.type
_entity_poly.pdbx_seq_one_letter_code
_entity_poly.pdbx_strand_id
1 'polypeptide(L)' 'IGPDAVLTTLTQDTLDDTTTIPLLRRDHDETRSLVSGMAQAFTAGVPVDWQAYLRPAAAAPAPLPTYAFQRERYWL' A
#
# COMPACT_ATOMS: atom_id res chain seq x y z
N ILE A 1 6.48 -0.95 15.06
CA ILE A 1 5.86 -2.27 14.78
C ILE A 1 5.55 -2.92 16.12
N GLY A 2 4.28 -3.11 16.43
CA GLY A 2 3.80 -3.76 17.65
C GLY A 2 2.39 -4.30 17.40
N PRO A 3 1.90 -5.23 18.23
CA PRO A 3 0.64 -5.96 18.02
C PRO A 3 -0.62 -5.07 18.13
N ASP A 4 -0.45 -3.80 18.46
CA ASP A 4 -1.53 -2.87 18.72
C ASP A 4 -1.28 -1.49 18.08
N ALA A 5 -2.35 -0.87 17.61
CA ALA A 5 -2.32 0.39 16.86
C ALA A 5 -2.12 1.64 17.76
N VAL A 6 -1.92 1.44 19.07
CA VAL A 6 -1.88 2.50 20.09
C VAL A 6 -0.74 3.50 19.84
N LEU A 7 0.45 3.02 19.46
CA LEU A 7 1.56 3.93 19.15
C LEU A 7 1.35 4.68 17.83
N THR A 8 0.63 4.09 16.88
CA THR A 8 0.28 4.69 15.59
C THR A 8 -0.70 5.86 15.76
N THR A 9 -1.69 5.73 16.63
CA THR A 9 -2.65 6.82 16.93
C THR A 9 -1.97 7.94 17.73
N LEU A 10 -1.13 7.61 18.71
CA LEU A 10 -0.42 8.62 19.49
C LEU A 10 0.56 9.44 18.64
N THR A 11 1.16 8.83 17.62
CA THR A 11 2.03 9.56 16.67
C THR A 11 1.25 10.44 15.70
N GLN A 12 0.01 10.08 15.32
CA GLN A 12 -0.88 10.97 14.56
C GLN A 12 -1.30 12.20 15.38
N ASP A 13 -1.49 12.04 16.70
CA ASP A 13 -1.89 13.15 17.58
C ASP A 13 -0.72 14.10 17.93
N THR A 14 0.53 13.68 17.73
CA THR A 14 1.72 14.48 18.14
C THR A 14 2.55 15.03 16.97
N LEU A 15 2.40 14.49 15.77
CA LEU A 15 3.13 14.94 14.59
C LEU A 15 2.15 15.26 13.47
N ASP A 16 2.08 16.54 13.11
CA ASP A 16 1.41 16.97 11.88
C ASP A 16 2.16 16.42 10.64
N ASP A 17 1.42 16.12 9.57
CA ASP A 17 1.93 15.62 8.28
C ASP A 17 2.70 14.27 8.29
N THR A 18 2.51 13.44 9.32
CA THR A 18 3.15 12.11 9.38
C THR A 18 2.18 10.97 9.03
N THR A 19 2.49 10.21 7.96
CA THR A 19 1.74 9.00 7.62
C THR A 19 2.19 7.83 8.50
N THR A 20 1.32 7.39 9.41
CA THR A 20 1.58 6.23 10.26
C THR A 20 0.63 5.08 9.91
N ILE A 21 1.20 3.90 9.68
CA ILE A 21 0.48 2.73 9.16
C ILE A 21 0.63 1.58 10.16
N PRO A 22 -0.48 1.10 10.76
CA PRO A 22 -0.42 -0.05 11.66
C PRO A 22 -0.38 -1.35 10.84
N LEU A 23 0.71 -2.11 10.97
CA LEU A 23 0.94 -3.33 10.20
C LEU A 23 0.43 -4.62 10.88
N LEU A 24 0.08 -4.57 12.17
CA LEU A 24 -0.54 -5.65 12.92
C LEU A 24 -1.73 -5.13 13.73
N ARG A 25 -2.85 -5.86 13.72
CA ARG A 25 -3.98 -5.68 14.65
C ARG A 25 -4.43 -7.05 15.16
N ARG A 26 -4.54 -7.19 16.48
CA ARG A 26 -4.86 -8.44 17.21
C ARG A 26 -6.08 -9.21 16.67
N ASP A 27 -7.09 -8.51 16.15
CA ASP A 27 -8.37 -9.10 15.69
C ASP A 27 -8.53 -9.12 14.15
N HIS A 28 -7.47 -8.94 13.36
CA HIS A 28 -7.56 -8.97 11.90
C HIS A 28 -6.57 -9.99 11.31
N ASP A 29 -6.97 -10.59 10.19
CA ASP A 29 -6.10 -11.46 9.39
C ASP A 29 -4.79 -10.71 9.07
N GLU A 30 -3.67 -11.27 9.55
CA GLU A 30 -2.34 -10.69 9.47
C GLU A 30 -1.92 -10.41 8.02
N THR A 31 -2.31 -11.29 7.10
CA THR A 31 -2.02 -11.13 5.67
C THR A 31 -2.76 -9.93 5.10
N ARG A 32 -4.05 -9.79 5.47
CA ARG A 32 -4.88 -8.66 5.01
C ARG A 32 -4.40 -7.33 5.57
N SER A 33 -4.03 -7.29 6.85
CA SER A 33 -3.47 -6.09 7.49
C SER A 33 -2.13 -5.68 6.86
N LEU A 34 -1.25 -6.63 6.60
CA LEU A 34 0.04 -6.39 5.96
C LEU A 34 -0.13 -5.82 4.54
N VAL A 35 -0.96 -6.45 3.70
CA VAL A 35 -1.23 -6.00 2.32
C VAL A 35 -1.86 -4.61 2.29
N SER A 36 -2.81 -4.36 3.19
CA SER A 36 -3.44 -3.04 3.32
C SER A 36 -2.44 -1.96 3.74
N GLY A 37 -1.53 -2.28 4.67
CA GLY A 37 -0.48 -1.37 5.10
C GLY A 37 0.54 -1.06 3.99
N MET A 38 0.94 -2.06 3.20
CA MET A 38 1.81 -1.84 2.04
C MET A 38 1.13 -0.97 0.97
N ALA A 39 -0.17 -1.16 0.74
CA ALA A 39 -0.93 -0.31 -0.17
C ALA A 39 -0.95 1.15 0.29
N GLN A 40 -1.18 1.40 1.59
CA GLN A 40 -1.13 2.75 2.17
C GLN A 40 0.26 3.39 2.01
N ALA A 41 1.33 2.63 2.28
CA ALA A 41 2.70 3.12 2.14
C ALA A 41 3.01 3.48 0.68
N PHE A 42 2.62 2.62 -0.26
CA PHE A 42 2.80 2.87 -1.69
C PHE A 42 2.03 4.12 -2.16
N THR A 43 0.77 4.30 -1.74
CA THR A 43 -0.01 5.51 -2.07
C THR A 43 0.55 6.78 -1.43
N ALA A 44 1.27 6.67 -0.32
CA ALA A 44 1.99 7.77 0.31
C ALA A 44 3.35 8.07 -0.36
N GLY A 45 3.71 7.36 -1.44
CA GLY A 45 4.94 7.58 -2.19
C GLY A 45 6.15 6.79 -1.70
N VAL A 46 5.99 5.88 -0.74
CA VAL A 46 7.07 5.01 -0.29
C VAL A 46 7.37 3.96 -1.37
N PRO A 47 8.63 3.79 -1.80
CA PRO A 47 8.98 2.75 -2.75
C PRO A 47 8.79 1.36 -2.10
N VAL A 48 7.92 0.55 -2.69
CA VAL A 48 7.67 -0.84 -2.27
C VAL A 48 8.30 -1.78 -3.28
N ASP A 49 9.11 -2.73 -2.80
CA ASP A 49 9.68 -3.78 -3.63
C ASP A 49 8.65 -4.90 -3.91
N TRP A 50 7.80 -4.66 -4.92
CA TRP A 50 6.81 -5.63 -5.38
C TRP A 50 7.44 -6.90 -5.96
N GLN A 51 8.67 -6.80 -6.48
CA GLN A 51 9.36 -7.96 -7.04
C GLN A 51 9.75 -8.93 -5.94
N ALA A 52 10.31 -8.44 -4.82
CA ALA A 52 10.61 -9.28 -3.66
C ALA A 52 9.35 -9.89 -3.04
N TYR A 53 8.27 -9.11 -2.95
CA TYR A 53 6.99 -9.57 -2.40
C TYR A 53 6.34 -10.68 -3.24
N LEU A 54 6.34 -10.53 -4.58
CA LEU A 54 5.69 -11.48 -5.50
C LEU A 54 6.60 -12.64 -5.93
N ARG A 55 7.90 -12.59 -5.62
CA ARG A 55 8.88 -13.63 -5.97
C ARG A 55 8.46 -15.05 -5.58
N PRO A 56 7.86 -15.32 -4.40
CA PRO A 56 7.45 -16.67 -4.02
C PRO A 56 6.27 -17.20 -4.85
N ALA A 57 5.46 -16.31 -5.44
CA ALA A 57 4.24 -16.71 -6.14
C ALA A 57 4.51 -17.28 -7.55
N ALA A 58 5.72 -17.08 -8.10
CA ALA A 58 6.14 -17.56 -9.44
C ALA A 58 5.07 -17.38 -10.54
N ALA A 59 4.20 -16.38 -10.40
CA ALA A 59 3.05 -16.20 -11.27
C ALA A 59 3.52 -15.55 -12.57
N ALA A 60 3.17 -16.16 -13.70
CA ALA A 60 3.35 -15.52 -14.99
C ALA A 60 2.54 -14.20 -15.03
N PRO A 61 3.04 -13.15 -15.73
CA PRO A 61 2.28 -11.92 -15.90
C PRO A 61 0.88 -12.22 -16.47
N ALA A 62 -0.16 -11.77 -15.77
CA ALA A 62 -1.53 -11.90 -16.24
C ALA A 62 -1.81 -10.86 -17.33
N PRO A 63 -2.66 -11.16 -18.32
CA PRO A 63 -3.12 -10.16 -19.27
C PRO A 63 -3.96 -9.12 -18.53
N LEU A 64 -3.53 -7.85 -18.57
CA LEU A 64 -4.23 -6.73 -17.98
C LEU A 64 -4.76 -5.80 -19.08
N PRO A 65 -5.88 -5.07 -18.84
CA PRO A 65 -6.31 -4.00 -19.72
C PRO A 65 -5.17 -3.01 -19.97
N THR A 66 -5.06 -2.53 -21.20
CA THR A 66 -4.13 -1.46 -21.51
C THR A 66 -4.60 -0.15 -20.86
N TYR A 67 -3.66 0.78 -20.67
CA TYR A 67 -3.92 2.06 -20.06
C TYR A 67 -5.12 2.76 -20.72
N ALA A 68 -6.09 3.17 -19.90
CA ALA A 68 -7.30 3.85 -20.36
C ALA A 68 -6.98 5.33 -20.66
N PHE A 69 -6.37 5.59 -21.82
CA PHE A 69 -6.03 6.95 -22.24
C PHE A 69 -7.27 7.86 -22.21
N GLN A 70 -7.14 9.00 -21.52
CA GLN A 70 -8.11 10.09 -21.61
C GLN A 70 -7.89 10.83 -22.93
N ARG A 71 -8.58 10.37 -23.98
CA ARG A 71 -8.37 10.84 -25.36
C ARG A 71 -9.05 12.19 -25.57
N GLU A 72 -8.28 13.16 -26.05
CA GLU A 72 -8.79 14.44 -26.52
C GLU A 72 -8.43 14.64 -28.00
N ARG A 73 -9.29 15.36 -28.72
CA ARG A 73 -9.14 15.59 -30.16
C ARG A 73 -8.40 16.91 -30.38
N TYR A 74 -7.14 16.81 -30.80
CA TYR A 74 -6.31 17.97 -31.15
C TYR A 74 -6.22 18.09 -32.67
N TRP A 75 -6.77 19.17 -33.24
CA TRP A 75 -6.74 19.50 -34.67
C TRP A 75 -6.41 20.99 -34.85
N LEU A 76 -5.80 21.35 -35.98
CA LEU A 76 -5.43 22.72 -36.38
C LEU A 76 -6.47 23.32 -37.33
#